data_AF-A0A537CQY2-F1
#
_entry.id   AF-A0A537CQY2-F1
#
_cell.length_a   1.000
_cell.length_b   1.000
_cell.length_c   1.000
_cell.angle_alpha   90.00
_cell.angle_beta   90.00
_cell.angle_gamma   90.00
#
_symmetry.space_group_name_H-M   'P 1'
#
loop_
_entity.id
_entity.type
_entity.pdbx_description
1 polymer ?
#
loop_
_entity_poly.entity_id
_entity_poly.type
_entity_poly.pdbx_seq_one_letter_code
_entity_poly.pdbx_strand_id
1 'polypeptide(L)'
;MRFVKLASAVVLLSLASFTAAYAEDSDRVGDLLRTIKKARLIDLSSSWENDSPVAGVNPPYHFRLRDTHASSRGFFAAFGESPPGQLSFTAEVMDFSGQHGAPSIDAIGHIGRNGLLFGGVDAAQATSDPNGIGASG
;
A
#
# COMPACT_ATOMS: atom_id res chain seq x y z
N MET A 1 37.27 31.15 62.29
CA MET A 1 37.50 29.79 61.75
C MET A 1 36.14 29.14 61.48
N ARG A 2 36.02 28.45 60.34
CA ARG A 2 34.77 28.10 59.62
C ARG A 2 33.90 27.02 60.32
N PHE A 3 32.58 27.23 60.31
CA PHE A 3 31.50 26.22 60.38
C PHE A 3 30.34 26.74 59.50
N VAL A 4 30.12 26.29 58.26
CA VAL A 4 29.45 25.07 57.72
C VAL A 4 27.90 25.11 57.74
N LYS A 5 27.34 25.00 56.51
CA LYS A 5 26.01 24.52 56.05
C LYS A 5 24.76 25.43 56.08
N LEU A 6 24.38 25.92 54.89
CA LEU A 6 23.01 26.00 54.36
C LEU A 6 23.12 25.76 52.83
N ALA A 7 22.65 24.64 52.26
CA ALA A 7 21.28 24.21 51.97
C ALA A 7 20.76 24.68 50.59
N SER A 8 19.98 23.79 49.96
CA SER A 8 19.13 23.99 48.76
C SER A 8 19.86 23.85 47.41
N ALA A 9 19.86 22.74 46.67
CA ALA A 9 18.79 21.79 46.32
C ALA A 9 17.65 22.38 45.48
N VAL A 10 17.93 23.03 44.34
CA VAL A 10 16.94 23.27 43.28
C VAL A 10 17.62 23.33 41.90
N VAL A 11 18.05 22.20 41.34
CA VAL A 11 18.19 22.04 39.88
C VAL A 11 18.10 20.54 39.56
N LEU A 12 16.91 19.93 39.62
CA LEU A 12 16.72 18.58 39.09
C LEU A 12 15.28 18.29 38.60
N LEU A 13 14.46 19.32 38.39
CA LEU A 13 13.06 19.16 38.00
C LEU A 13 12.74 19.76 36.62
N SER A 14 13.55 19.49 35.61
CA SER A 14 13.23 19.89 34.23
C SER A 14 13.66 18.92 33.14
N LEU A 15 14.14 17.71 33.48
CA LEU A 15 14.48 16.67 32.47
C LEU A 15 13.56 15.44 32.49
N ALA A 16 12.57 15.38 33.38
CA ALA A 16 11.68 14.21 33.48
C ALA A 16 10.53 14.18 32.44
N SER A 17 10.37 15.22 31.62
CA SER A 17 9.19 15.35 30.74
C SER A 17 9.38 14.81 29.32
N PHE A 18 10.58 14.32 28.95
CA PHE A 18 10.84 13.78 27.60
C PHE A 18 10.97 12.25 27.53
N THR A 19 11.07 11.55 28.67
CA THR A 19 11.23 10.09 28.69
C THR A 19 9.91 9.33 28.82
N ALA A 20 8.83 9.98 29.25
CA ALA A 20 7.52 9.33 29.43
C ALA A 20 6.80 9.06 28.09
N ALA A 21 7.03 9.86 27.05
CA ALA A 21 6.35 9.70 25.76
C ALA A 21 6.83 8.49 24.94
N TYR A 22 8.08 8.05 25.12
CA TYR A 22 8.64 6.91 24.38
C TYR A 22 8.42 5.55 25.06
N ALA A 23 8.13 5.54 26.37
CA ALA A 23 7.87 4.30 27.12
C ALA A 23 6.43 3.78 26.92
N GLU A 24 5.44 4.67 26.74
CA GLU A 24 4.06 4.24 26.43
C GLU A 24 3.92 3.59 25.04
N ASP A 25 4.70 4.03 24.06
CA ASP A 25 4.59 3.53 22.68
C ASP A 25 5.15 2.12 22.51
N SER A 26 6.21 1.74 23.24
CA SER A 26 6.77 0.38 23.16
C SER A 26 5.79 -0.69 23.66
N ASP A 27 5.00 -0.36 24.67
CA ASP A 27 4.01 -1.27 25.24
C ASP A 27 2.80 -1.44 24.30
N ARG A 28 2.35 -0.35 23.66
CA ARG A 28 1.26 -0.36 22.66
C ARG A 28 1.62 -1.14 21.40
N VAL A 29 2.83 -0.94 20.86
CA VAL A 29 3.30 -1.73 19.71
C VAL A 29 3.41 -3.21 20.10
N GLY A 30 3.93 -3.52 21.29
CA GLY A 30 3.99 -4.88 21.81
C GLY A 30 2.62 -5.53 21.92
N ASP A 31 1.62 -4.80 22.43
CA ASP A 31 0.24 -5.27 22.54
C ASP A 31 -0.45 -5.46 21.19
N LEU A 32 -0.25 -4.55 20.25
CA LEU A 32 -0.76 -4.69 18.88
C LEU A 32 -0.19 -5.95 18.22
N LEU A 33 1.13 -6.17 18.31
CA LEU A 33 1.77 -7.35 17.74
C LEU A 33 1.29 -8.64 18.40
N ARG A 34 1.10 -8.66 19.73
CA ARG A 34 0.52 -9.80 20.45
C ARG A 34 -0.91 -10.08 19.99
N THR A 35 -1.71 -9.04 19.78
CA THR A 35 -3.08 -9.15 19.27
C THR A 35 -3.10 -9.72 17.86
N ILE A 36 -2.32 -9.15 16.93
CA ILE A 36 -2.24 -9.62 15.53
C ILE A 36 -1.77 -11.07 15.47
N LYS A 37 -0.75 -11.46 16.26
CA LYS A 37 -0.24 -12.85 16.28
C LYS A 37 -1.26 -13.88 16.75
N LYS A 38 -2.22 -13.48 17.58
CA LYS A 38 -3.31 -14.35 18.08
C LYS A 38 -4.58 -14.24 17.23
N ALA A 39 -4.69 -13.23 16.38
CA ALA A 39 -5.86 -13.01 15.55
C ALA A 39 -5.94 -14.05 14.44
N ARG A 40 -7.17 -14.36 14.02
CA ARG A 40 -7.41 -15.09 12.78
C ARG A 40 -7.34 -14.12 11.62
N LEU A 41 -6.45 -14.38 10.65
CA LEU A 41 -6.49 -13.70 9.37
C LEU A 41 -7.59 -14.31 8.50
N ILE A 42 -8.47 -13.47 7.97
CA ILE A 42 -9.54 -13.88 7.05
C ILE A 42 -9.32 -13.10 5.75
N ASP A 43 -9.14 -13.82 4.65
CA ASP A 43 -9.09 -13.23 3.34
C ASP A 43 -10.53 -12.92 2.87
N LEU A 44 -10.78 -11.66 2.56
CA LEU A 44 -12.07 -11.17 2.03
C LEU A 44 -12.00 -10.91 0.53
N SER A 45 -10.87 -11.24 -0.12
CA SER A 45 -10.71 -11.12 -1.55
C SER A 45 -11.31 -12.32 -2.28
N SER A 46 -11.91 -12.06 -3.43
CA SER A 46 -12.22 -13.08 -4.42
C SER A 46 -11.02 -13.26 -5.35
N SER A 47 -10.81 -14.49 -5.81
CA SER A 47 -9.89 -14.75 -6.93
C SER A 47 -10.33 -13.97 -8.16
N TRP A 48 -9.37 -13.34 -8.84
CA TRP A 48 -9.60 -12.65 -10.10
C TRP A 48 -9.45 -13.65 -11.24
N GLU A 49 -10.47 -13.72 -12.07
CA GLU A 49 -10.57 -14.62 -13.23
C GLU A 49 -11.13 -13.87 -14.43
N ASN A 50 -10.85 -14.32 -15.65
CA ASN A 50 -11.38 -13.70 -16.88
C ASN A 50 -12.93 -13.71 -16.94
N ASP A 51 -13.57 -14.58 -16.16
CA ASP A 51 -15.03 -14.68 -16.01
C ASP A 51 -15.54 -14.04 -14.70
N SER A 52 -14.68 -13.33 -13.96
CA SER A 52 -15.07 -12.66 -12.73
C SER A 52 -16.20 -11.66 -12.98
N PRO A 53 -17.21 -11.62 -12.10
CA PRO A 53 -18.31 -10.68 -12.24
C PRO A 53 -17.79 -9.25 -12.07
N VAL A 54 -18.03 -8.42 -13.07
CA VAL A 54 -17.74 -6.99 -13.07
C VAL A 54 -19.04 -6.24 -13.40
N ALA A 55 -19.24 -5.06 -12.80
CA ALA A 55 -20.36 -4.20 -13.15
C ALA A 55 -20.27 -3.80 -14.64
N GLY A 56 -21.37 -3.92 -15.38
CA GLY A 56 -21.39 -3.76 -16.85
C GLY A 56 -21.03 -2.35 -17.38
N VAL A 57 -20.84 -1.38 -16.50
CA VAL A 57 -20.33 -0.03 -16.84
C VAL A 57 -18.80 0.03 -16.90
N ASN A 58 -18.11 -0.99 -16.36
CA ASN A 58 -16.66 -1.07 -16.36
C ASN A 58 -16.18 -1.93 -17.55
N PRO A 59 -14.96 -1.69 -18.07
CA PRO A 59 -14.33 -2.61 -19.00
C PRO A 59 -14.21 -4.03 -18.38
N PRO A 60 -14.18 -5.11 -19.17
CA PRO A 60 -13.90 -6.45 -18.64
C PRO A 60 -12.50 -6.54 -18.02
N TYR A 61 -12.33 -7.43 -17.04
CA TYR A 61 -11.01 -7.84 -16.57
C TYR A 61 -10.46 -8.94 -17.47
N HIS A 62 -9.17 -8.87 -17.80
CA HIS A 62 -8.52 -9.89 -18.61
C HIS A 62 -7.07 -10.10 -18.18
N PHE A 63 -6.60 -11.34 -18.16
CA PHE A 63 -5.17 -11.64 -18.09
C PHE A 63 -4.76 -12.73 -19.06
N ARG A 64 -3.49 -12.70 -19.45
CA ARG A 64 -2.87 -13.68 -20.33
C ARG A 64 -1.40 -13.88 -19.99
N LEU A 65 -0.93 -15.10 -20.16
CA LEU A 65 0.50 -15.39 -20.18
C LEU A 65 1.16 -14.67 -21.36
N ARG A 66 2.16 -13.84 -21.05
CA ARG A 66 3.09 -13.24 -22.01
C ARG A 66 4.25 -14.19 -22.29
N ASP A 67 4.80 -14.79 -21.23
CA ASP A 67 5.90 -15.74 -21.31
C ASP A 67 5.58 -16.98 -20.49
N THR A 68 6.02 -18.14 -20.99
CA THR A 68 6.01 -19.41 -20.27
C THR A 68 7.44 -19.82 -19.96
N HIS A 69 7.62 -20.78 -19.05
CA HIS A 69 8.95 -21.37 -18.81
C HIS A 69 9.57 -22.00 -20.07
N ALA A 70 8.74 -22.43 -21.04
CA ALA A 70 9.22 -22.95 -22.30
C ALA A 70 9.73 -21.82 -23.21
N SER A 71 8.98 -20.72 -23.33
CA SER A 71 9.34 -19.61 -24.22
C SER A 71 10.46 -18.73 -23.66
N SER A 72 10.60 -18.64 -22.33
CA SER A 72 11.64 -17.81 -21.67
C SER A 72 12.97 -18.54 -21.45
N ARG A 73 13.05 -19.83 -21.80
CA ARG A 73 14.27 -20.61 -21.59
C ARG A 73 15.42 -20.01 -22.40
N GLY A 74 16.54 -19.75 -21.73
CA GLY A 74 17.73 -19.18 -22.33
C GLY A 74 17.70 -17.65 -22.48
N PHE A 75 16.64 -16.96 -22.03
CA PHE A 75 16.62 -15.49 -21.97
C PHE A 75 17.77 -14.94 -21.12
N PHE A 76 18.18 -15.69 -20.08
CA PHE A 76 19.27 -15.31 -19.19
C PHE A 76 20.66 -15.48 -19.80
N ALA A 77 20.80 -16.07 -21.00
CA ALA A 77 22.07 -16.11 -21.72
C ALA A 77 22.58 -14.69 -22.04
N ALA A 78 21.68 -13.75 -22.35
CA ALA A 78 22.02 -12.34 -22.54
C ALA A 78 22.56 -11.68 -21.25
N PHE A 79 22.35 -12.31 -20.10
CA PHE A 79 22.79 -11.85 -18.78
C PHE A 79 23.90 -12.74 -18.18
N GLY A 80 24.56 -13.56 -18.99
CA GLY A 80 25.75 -14.32 -18.58
C GLY A 80 25.50 -15.73 -18.05
N GLU A 81 24.29 -16.28 -18.24
CA GLU A 81 24.00 -17.68 -17.93
C GLU A 81 24.83 -18.65 -18.79
N SER A 82 25.49 -19.65 -18.16
CA SER A 82 26.26 -20.69 -18.86
C SER A 82 26.26 -22.05 -18.14
N PRO A 83 25.91 -23.18 -18.81
CA PRO A 83 25.30 -23.23 -20.14
C PRO A 83 23.93 -22.52 -20.18
N PRO A 84 23.52 -21.94 -21.32
CA PRO A 84 22.19 -21.34 -21.49
C PRO A 84 21.03 -22.30 -21.18
N GLY A 85 19.95 -21.77 -20.62
CA GLY A 85 18.67 -22.47 -20.48
C GLY A 85 18.47 -23.24 -19.16
N GLN A 86 19.31 -23.01 -18.16
CA GLN A 86 19.11 -23.49 -16.78
C GLN A 86 18.04 -22.68 -16.03
N LEU A 87 17.86 -21.41 -16.39
CA LEU A 87 16.92 -20.46 -15.84
C LEU A 87 15.79 -20.18 -16.84
N SER A 88 14.59 -20.04 -16.30
CA SER A 88 13.38 -19.66 -17.05
C SER A 88 12.38 -19.01 -16.09
N PHE A 89 11.45 -18.25 -16.64
CA PHE A 89 10.38 -17.59 -15.89
C PHE A 89 9.03 -17.72 -16.62
N THR A 90 7.97 -17.42 -15.90
CA THR A 90 6.64 -17.16 -16.47
C THR A 90 6.31 -15.70 -16.24
N ALA A 91 5.62 -15.07 -17.19
CA ALA A 91 5.18 -13.70 -17.06
C ALA A 91 3.74 -13.58 -17.54
N GLU A 92 2.95 -12.82 -16.78
CA GLU A 92 1.55 -12.56 -17.07
C GLU A 92 1.35 -11.06 -17.30
N VAL A 93 0.41 -10.75 -18.19
CA VAL A 93 -0.10 -9.39 -18.37
C VAL A 93 -1.54 -9.38 -17.88
N MET A 94 -1.84 -8.45 -16.98
CA MET A 94 -3.18 -8.19 -16.47
C MET A 94 -3.68 -6.87 -17.06
N ASP A 95 -4.75 -6.96 -17.85
CA ASP A 95 -5.53 -5.85 -18.37
C ASP A 95 -6.68 -5.59 -17.38
N PHE A 96 -6.50 -4.61 -16.50
CA PHE A 96 -7.46 -4.30 -15.44
C PHE A 96 -8.77 -3.73 -15.98
N SER A 97 -9.90 -4.07 -15.36
CA SER A 97 -11.25 -3.53 -15.62
C SER A 97 -11.43 -2.06 -15.16
N GLY A 98 -10.38 -1.25 -15.29
CA GLY A 98 -10.21 0.01 -14.58
C GLY A 98 -9.88 -0.19 -13.09
N GLN A 99 -10.07 0.86 -12.28
CA GLN A 99 -9.86 0.80 -10.81
C GLN A 99 -10.99 0.09 -10.06
N HIS A 100 -12.01 -0.42 -10.77
CA HIS A 100 -13.23 -1.02 -10.21
C HIS A 100 -13.35 -2.52 -10.52
N GLY A 101 -12.22 -3.17 -10.82
CA GLY A 101 -12.12 -4.63 -10.81
C GLY A 101 -12.21 -5.17 -9.39
N ALA A 102 -13.01 -6.20 -9.18
CA ALA A 102 -13.30 -6.75 -7.86
C ALA A 102 -12.12 -7.60 -7.36
N PRO A 103 -11.70 -7.52 -6.08
CA PRO A 103 -12.06 -6.53 -5.06
C PRO A 103 -11.26 -5.23 -5.21
N SER A 104 -11.96 -4.10 -5.10
CA SER A 104 -11.40 -2.75 -5.20
C SER A 104 -11.84 -1.87 -4.03
N ILE A 105 -11.16 -0.74 -3.87
CA ILE A 105 -11.52 0.32 -2.94
C ILE A 105 -11.76 1.58 -3.78
N ASP A 106 -12.96 2.14 -3.67
CA ASP A 106 -13.28 3.39 -4.34
C ASP A 106 -12.71 4.57 -3.56
N ALA A 107 -11.91 5.39 -4.24
CA ALA A 107 -11.40 6.63 -3.66
C ALA A 107 -12.53 7.64 -3.44
N ILE A 108 -12.33 8.59 -2.52
CA ILE A 108 -13.34 9.59 -2.17
C ILE A 108 -13.76 10.51 -3.34
N GLY A 109 -12.92 10.61 -4.38
CA GLY A 109 -13.21 11.34 -5.61
C GLY A 109 -13.83 10.49 -6.72
N HIS A 110 -14.15 9.21 -6.47
CA HIS A 110 -14.69 8.31 -7.49
C HIS A 110 -16.05 8.78 -8.02
N ILE A 111 -16.94 9.25 -7.13
CA ILE A 111 -18.28 9.70 -7.48
C ILE A 111 -18.46 11.17 -7.13
N GLY A 112 -18.79 11.97 -8.14
CA GLY A 112 -19.26 13.34 -7.97
C GLY A 112 -20.77 13.41 -7.71
N ARG A 113 -21.20 14.44 -6.97
CA ARG A 113 -22.61 14.79 -6.76
C ARG A 113 -22.81 16.27 -6.98
N ASN A 114 -23.80 16.63 -7.82
CA ASN A 114 -24.11 18.01 -8.19
C ASN A 114 -22.91 18.76 -8.81
N GLY A 115 -22.08 18.07 -9.59
CA GLY A 115 -20.88 18.65 -10.21
C GLY A 115 -19.68 18.80 -9.27
N LEU A 116 -19.77 18.31 -8.03
CA LEU A 116 -18.71 18.44 -7.03
C LEU A 116 -18.23 17.06 -6.54
N LEU A 117 -16.94 16.96 -6.25
CA LEU A 117 -16.33 15.87 -5.48
C LEU A 117 -16.32 16.23 -3.99
N PHE A 118 -15.84 15.31 -3.16
CA PHE A 118 -15.59 15.60 -1.75
C PHE A 118 -14.72 16.85 -1.57
N GLY A 119 -15.06 17.66 -0.56
CA GLY A 119 -14.38 18.94 -0.30
C GLY A 119 -14.83 20.09 -1.20
N GLY A 120 -15.85 19.91 -2.05
CA GLY A 120 -16.36 20.97 -2.92
C GLY A 120 -15.51 21.23 -4.16
N VAL A 121 -14.67 20.27 -4.53
CA VAL A 121 -13.84 20.32 -5.74
C VAL A 121 -14.73 20.19 -6.97
N ASP A 122 -14.53 21.03 -7.99
CA ASP A 122 -15.22 20.89 -9.28
C ASP A 122 -14.85 19.55 -9.94
N ALA A 123 -15.85 18.71 -10.16
CA ALA A 123 -15.63 17.36 -10.66
C ALA A 123 -15.18 17.35 -12.14
N ALA A 124 -15.72 18.26 -12.97
CA ALA A 124 -15.41 18.29 -14.39
C ALA A 124 -13.99 18.80 -14.63
N GLN A 125 -13.57 19.82 -13.88
CA GLN A 125 -12.21 20.33 -13.91
C GLN A 125 -11.21 19.28 -13.38
N ALA A 126 -11.56 18.57 -12.31
CA ALA A 126 -10.68 17.55 -11.73
C ALA A 126 -10.40 16.37 -12.67
N THR A 127 -11.25 16.14 -13.68
CA THR A 127 -11.12 15.06 -14.66
C THR A 127 -11.06 15.59 -16.09
N SER A 128 -10.52 16.79 -16.31
CA SER A 128 -10.49 17.40 -17.64
C SER A 128 -9.49 16.73 -18.60
N ASP A 129 -8.52 15.98 -18.08
CA ASP A 129 -7.54 15.25 -18.89
C ASP A 129 -8.07 13.85 -19.25
N PRO A 130 -8.35 13.58 -20.54
CA PRO A 130 -8.83 12.27 -20.97
C PRO A 130 -7.77 11.16 -20.88
N ASN A 131 -6.49 11.48 -20.66
CA ASN A 131 -5.43 10.50 -20.44
C ASN A 131 -5.53 9.84 -19.05
N GLY A 132 -6.38 10.37 -18.17
CA GLY A 132 -6.73 9.78 -16.89
C GLY A 132 -6.16 10.52 -15.68
N ILE A 133 -6.72 10.21 -14.51
CA ILE A 133 -6.46 10.92 -13.24
C ILE A 133 -4.98 10.81 -12.80
N GLY A 134 -4.25 9.80 -13.25
CA GLY A 134 -2.82 9.62 -12.96
C GLY A 134 -1.86 10.19 -14.01
N ALA A 135 -2.35 10.70 -15.14
CA ALA A 135 -1.51 11.17 -16.25
C ALA A 135 -0.96 12.59 -16.03
N SER A 136 -1.55 13.35 -15.10
CA SER A 136 -1.22 14.75 -14.80
C SER A 136 -0.38 14.94 -13.53
N GLY A 137 0.40 13.91 -13.14
CA GLY A 137 1.28 13.91 -11.96
C GLY A 137 2.46 14.88 -12.05
#